data_AF-D3STR4-F1
#
_entry.id   AF-D3STR4-F1
#
_cell.length_a   1.000
_cell.length_b   1.000
_cell.length_c   1.000
_cell.angle_alpha   90.00
_cell.angle_beta   90.00
_cell.angle_gamma   90.00
#
_symmetry.space_group_name_H-M   'P 1'
#
loop_
_entity.id
_entity.type
_entity.pdbx_description
1 polymer ?
#
loop_
_entity_poly.entity_id
_entity_poly.type
_entity_poly.pdbx_seq_one_letter_code
_entity_poly.pdbx_strand_id
1 'polypeptide(L)' 'MDLAAFLLATAVAHVGFAIFVAAHARLTDQSAGNWPYITLALGLAGIAGYFFYDGSDGAI' A
#
# COMPACT_ATOMS: atom_id res chain seq x y z
N MET A 1 11.00 -10.40 8.44
CA MET A 1 10.83 -10.81 7.02
C MET A 1 11.99 -10.21 6.25
N ASP A 2 12.47 -10.86 5.18
CA ASP A 2 13.40 -10.21 4.26
C ASP A 2 12.73 -8.98 3.60
N LEU A 3 13.52 -7.94 3.31
CA LEU A 3 13.07 -6.68 2.73
C LEU A 3 12.31 -6.92 1.43
N ALA A 4 12.80 -7.81 0.56
CA ALA A 4 12.12 -8.09 -0.70
C ALA A 4 10.73 -8.69 -0.46
N ALA A 5 10.59 -9.58 0.53
CA ALA A 5 9.30 -10.15 0.90
C ALA A 5 8.33 -9.09 1.46
N PHE A 6 8.80 -8.15 2.28
CA PHE A 6 7.98 -7.05 2.80
C PHE A 6 7.52 -6.11 1.69
N LEU A 7 8.42 -5.70 0.79
CA LEU A 7 8.10 -4.83 -0.34
C LEU A 7 7.09 -5.51 -1.28
N LEU A 8 7.30 -6.80 -1.59
CA LEU A 8 6.39 -7.57 -2.42
C LEU A 8 5.00 -7.70 -1.76
N ALA A 9 4.94 -8.05 -0.48
CA ALA A 9 3.67 -8.16 0.25
C ALA A 9 2.93 -6.82 0.27
N THR A 10 3.64 -5.72 0.53
CA THR A 10 3.07 -4.37 0.55
C THR A 10 2.53 -3.97 -0.82
N ALA A 11 3.29 -4.24 -1.89
CA ALA A 11 2.87 -3.97 -3.26
C ALA A 11 1.63 -4.79 -3.64
N VAL A 12 1.65 -6.11 -3.41
CA VAL A 12 0.53 -7.00 -3.72
C VAL A 12 -0.72 -6.59 -2.95
N ALA A 13 -0.60 -6.29 -1.66
CA ALA A 13 -1.73 -5.88 -0.83
C ALA A 13 -2.38 -4.59 -1.36
N HIS A 14 -1.59 -3.53 -1.58
CA HIS A 14 -2.15 -2.22 -1.93
C HIS A 14 -2.56 -2.13 -3.40
N VAL A 15 -1.83 -2.77 -4.33
CA VAL A 15 -2.24 -2.86 -5.74
C VAL A 15 -3.49 -3.74 -5.87
N GLY A 16 -3.51 -4.91 -5.21
CA GLY A 16 -4.68 -5.78 -5.20
C GLY A 16 -5.91 -5.10 -4.61
N PHE A 17 -5.74 -4.35 -3.51
CA PHE A 17 -6.83 -3.62 -2.90
C PHE A 17 -7.30 -2.42 -3.75
N ALA A 18 -6.38 -1.71 -4.43
CA ALA A 18 -6.75 -0.66 -5.39
C ALA A 18 -7.57 -1.22 -6.57
N ILE A 19 -7.18 -2.38 -7.10
CA ILE A 19 -7.94 -3.10 -8.14
C ILE A 19 -9.31 -3.50 -7.61
N PHE A 20 -9.38 -4.05 -6.39
CA PHE A 20 -10.64 -4.44 -5.76
C PHE A 20 -11.60 -3.26 -5.63
N VAL A 21 -11.12 -2.11 -5.13
CA VAL A 21 -11.95 -0.89 -4.99
C VAL A 21 -12.46 -0.42 -6.35
N ALA A 22 -11.60 -0.41 -7.38
CA ALA A 22 -11.99 -0.01 -8.72
C ALA A 22 -13.02 -0.99 -9.35
N ALA A 23 -12.82 -2.29 -9.16
CA ALA A 23 -13.74 -3.32 -9.63
C ALA A 23 -15.09 -3.24 -8.90
N HIS A 24 -15.08 -3.10 -7.58
CA HIS A 24 -16.29 -2.95 -6.77
C HIS A 24 -17.10 -1.72 -7.18
N ALA A 25 -16.44 -0.59 -7.38
CA ALA A 25 -17.08 0.64 -7.87
C ALA A 25 -17.76 0.42 -9.23
N ARG A 26 -17.06 -0.22 -10.17
CA ARG A 26 -17.61 -0.56 -11.50
C ARG A 26 -18.80 -1.52 -11.42
N LEU A 27 -18.76 -2.51 -10.53
CA LEU A 27 -19.81 -3.51 -10.37
C LEU A 27 -21.05 -2.97 -9.64
N THR A 28 -20.88 -1.93 -8.82
CA THR A 28 -21.96 -1.33 -8.02
C THR A 28 -22.45 0.00 -8.57
N ASP A 29 -21.95 0.41 -9.74
CA ASP A 29 -22.25 1.70 -10.38
C ASP A 29 -21.98 2.91 -9.45
N GLN A 30 -21.05 2.73 -8.51
CA GLN A 30 -20.61 3.76 -7.58
C GLN A 30 -19.32 4.41 -8.08
N SER A 31 -19.13 5.68 -7.72
CA SER A 31 -17.87 6.36 -7.99
C SER A 31 -16.78 5.86 -7.04
N ALA A 32 -15.69 5.31 -7.59
CA ALA A 32 -14.50 4.97 -6.82
C ALA A 32 -13.80 6.22 -6.25
N GLY A 33 -14.07 7.40 -6.82
CA GLY A 33 -13.35 8.64 -6.50
C GLY A 33 -11.84 8.45 -6.53
N ASN A 34 -11.15 9.00 -5.54
CA ASN A 34 -9.70 8.90 -5.41
C ASN A 34 -9.25 7.69 -4.58
N TRP A 35 -10.16 6.82 -4.12
CA TRP A 35 -9.83 5.72 -3.22
C TRP A 35 -8.78 4.74 -3.75
N PRO A 36 -8.76 4.35 -5.05
CA PRO A 36 -7.69 3.51 -5.59
C PRO A 36 -6.30 4.15 -5.42
N TYR A 37 -6.19 5.47 -5.56
CA TYR A 37 -4.93 6.20 -5.41
C TYR A 37 -4.53 6.38 -3.95
N ILE A 38 -5.51 6.64 -3.07
CA ILE A 38 -5.28 6.77 -1.61
C ILE A 38 -4.70 5.46 -1.06
N THR A 39 -5.26 4.31 -1.47
CA THR A 39 -4.73 3.00 -1.07
C THR A 39 -3.27 2.82 -1.48
N LEU A 40 -2.89 3.23 -2.69
CA LEU A 40 -1.49 3.15 -3.14
C LEU A 40 -0.58 4.08 -2.32
N ALA A 41 -1.04 5.29 -2.01
CA ALA A 41 -0.32 6.24 -1.17
C ALA A 41 -0.10 5.70 0.25
N LEU A 42 -1.08 5.00 0.82
CA LEU A 42 -0.94 4.33 2.11
C LEU A 42 0.10 3.19 2.05
N GLY A 43 0.17 2.46 0.93
CA GLY A 43 1.23 1.47 0.71
C GLY A 43 2.62 2.09 0.70
N LEU A 44 2.79 3.24 0.02
CA LEU A 44 4.04 4.00 0.04
C LEU A 44 4.37 4.54 1.44
N ALA A 45 3.36 5.00 2.19
CA ALA A 45 3.55 5.43 3.57
C ALA A 45 3.99 4.27 4.49
N GLY A 46 3.46 3.06 4.28
CA GLY A 46 3.91 1.86 5.00
C GLY A 46 5.37 1.51 4.71
N ILE A 47 5.80 1.62 3.44
CA ILE A 47 7.21 1.44 3.06
C ILE A 47 8.07 2.50 3.73
N ALA A 48 7.67 3.77 3.68
CA ALA A 48 8.39 4.85 4.34
C ALA A 48 8.53 4.58 5.85
N GLY A 49 7.43 4.21 6.52
CA GLY A 49 7.46 3.85 7.95
C GLY A 49 8.44 2.72 8.27
N TYR A 50 8.53 1.69 7.43
CA TYR A 50 9.52 0.63 7.59
C TYR A 50 10.96 1.17 7.57
N PHE A 51 11.32 1.98 6.56
CA PHE A 51 12.67 2.54 6.46
C PHE A 51 13.01 3.56 7.57
N PHE A 52 12.05 4.41 7.97
CA PHE A 52 12.29 5.41 9.01
C PHE A 52 12.32 4.80 10.42
N TYR A 53 11.54 3.75 10.68
CA TYR A 53 11.53 3.07 11.98
C TYR A 53 12.74 2.13 12.14
N ASP A 54 13.07 1.34 11.12
CA ASP A 54 14.22 0.41 11.14
C ASP A 54 15.57 1.16 11.09
N GLY A 55 15.62 2.35 10.46
CA GLY A 55 16.81 3.20 10.43
C GLY A 55 17.14 3.91 11.75
N SER A 56 16.26 3.84 12.74
CA SER A 56 16.45 4.48 14.05
C SER A 56 17.28 3.64 15.04
N ASP A 57 17.44 2.34 14.78
CA ASP A 57 18.14 1.40 15.67
C ASP A 57 19.66 1.24 15.34
N GLY A 58 20.17 2.01 14.36
CA GLY A 58 21.57 1.97 13.92
C GLY A 58 22.40 3.21 14.27
N ALA A 59 21.89 4.12 15.10
CA ALA A 59 22.58 5.34 15.53
C ALA A 59 22.61 5.45 17.06
N ILE A 60 23.42 4.59 17.70
CA ILE A 60 24.00 4.80 19.03
C ILE A 60 25.46 4.35 19.04
#